data_AF-A0A437SSY7-F1
#
_entry.id   AF-A0A437SSY7-F1
#
_cell.length_a   1.000
_cell.length_b   1.000
_cell.length_c   1.000
_cell.angle_alpha   90.00
_cell.angle_beta   90.00
_cell.angle_gamma   90.00
#
_symmetry.space_group_name_H-M   'P 1'
#
loop_
_entity.id
_entity.type
_entity.pdbx_description
1 polymer ?
#
loop_
_entity_poly.entity_id
_entity_poly.type
_entity_poly.pdbx_seq_one_letter_code
_entity_poly.pdbx_strand_id
1 'polypeptide(L)'
;MPIEDPTLYSKRFIGPGRIATLEPYRVNVETAGADIKFGQAVVIKNGVVIPATKAPIYGIALNRDWTSSLDFIQKEMDQDHYSKGQALDVLRDGTISVTVSADVNRGENATVDADGNFKPAGASDKVVGVFLSAANKDEVARLQTRIQFDHGNADDDTANNPSPAPSTKQETPKPDTSNQSGNQGGSGSNK
;
A
#
# COMPACT_ATOMS: atom_id res chain seq x y z
N MET A 1 44.03 -20.13 11.68
CA MET A 1 42.65 -19.77 12.05
C MET A 1 42.15 -18.79 11.00
N PRO A 2 41.06 -19.04 10.29
CA PRO A 2 40.49 -18.02 9.42
C PRO A 2 39.98 -16.88 10.31
N ILE A 3 40.35 -15.65 9.96
CA ILE A 3 39.79 -14.44 10.56
C ILE A 3 38.38 -14.34 9.99
N GLU A 4 37.38 -14.65 10.80
CA GLU A 4 35.99 -14.34 10.49
C GLU A 4 35.90 -12.82 10.43
N ASP A 5 35.83 -12.27 9.21
CA ASP A 5 35.58 -10.85 9.02
C ASP A 5 34.17 -10.55 9.57
N PRO A 6 34.04 -9.81 10.69
CA PRO A 6 32.74 -9.54 11.28
C PRO A 6 31.84 -8.71 10.36
N THR A 7 32.39 -8.04 9.33
CA THR A 7 31.61 -7.28 8.34
C THR A 7 30.83 -8.17 7.36
N LEU A 8 31.23 -9.44 7.19
CA LEU A 8 30.43 -10.42 6.45
C LEU A 8 29.13 -10.78 7.18
N TYR A 9 29.09 -10.57 8.51
CA TYR A 9 27.98 -11.01 9.37
C TYR A 9 27.26 -9.85 10.09
N SER A 10 27.80 -8.63 10.10
CA SER A 10 27.18 -7.48 10.77
C SER A 10 26.47 -6.55 9.78
N LYS A 11 25.15 -6.38 9.99
CA LYS A 11 24.19 -5.54 9.24
C LYS A 11 23.85 -5.99 7.81
N ARG A 12 23.53 -7.28 7.63
CA ARG A 12 22.80 -7.74 6.45
C ARG A 12 21.31 -7.39 6.55
N PHE A 13 20.97 -6.11 6.47
CA PHE A 13 19.65 -5.80 5.93
C PHE A 13 19.73 -6.15 4.45
N ILE A 14 19.01 -7.21 4.07
CA ILE A 14 18.82 -7.57 2.68
C ILE A 14 18.22 -6.32 2.03
N GLY A 15 18.88 -5.80 0.98
CA GLY A 15 18.67 -4.47 0.41
C GLY A 15 17.21 -4.10 0.11
N PRO A 16 16.95 -2.85 -0.30
CA PRO A 16 15.58 -2.36 -0.47
C PRO A 16 14.79 -3.26 -1.43
N GLY A 17 13.49 -3.43 -1.15
CA GLY A 17 12.59 -4.28 -1.92
C GLY A 17 12.54 -5.74 -1.46
N ARG A 18 13.18 -6.12 -0.36
CA ARG A 18 13.15 -7.50 0.16
C ARG A 18 12.05 -7.69 1.20
N ILE A 19 11.33 -8.82 1.11
CA ILE A 19 10.41 -9.23 2.17
C ILE A 19 11.20 -9.46 3.46
N ALA A 20 10.82 -8.76 4.52
CA ALA A 20 11.55 -8.71 5.78
C ALA A 20 10.85 -9.50 6.89
N THR A 21 10.00 -10.47 6.55
CA THR A 21 9.27 -11.34 7.49
C THR A 21 8.95 -12.70 6.84
N LEU A 22 8.63 -13.70 7.66
CA LEU A 22 8.06 -14.99 7.23
C LEU A 22 6.53 -15.01 7.30
N GLU A 23 5.93 -13.90 7.72
CA GLU A 23 4.48 -13.74 7.80
C GLU A 23 3.83 -13.70 6.40
N PRO A 24 2.51 -13.98 6.30
CA PRO A 24 1.80 -13.88 5.04
C PRO A 24 1.94 -12.48 4.42
N TYR A 25 2.24 -12.46 3.14
CA TYR A 25 2.33 -11.24 2.34
C TYR A 25 1.48 -11.38 1.08
N ARG A 26 1.13 -10.24 0.46
CA ARG A 26 0.38 -10.18 -0.80
C ARG A 26 1.18 -9.42 -1.84
N VAL A 27 1.43 -10.05 -2.99
CA VAL A 27 2.16 -9.48 -4.11
C VAL A 27 1.33 -9.60 -5.37
N ASN A 28 1.33 -8.54 -6.16
CA ASN A 28 0.75 -8.51 -7.50
C ASN A 28 1.86 -8.34 -8.53
N VAL A 29 1.70 -8.97 -9.69
CA VAL A 29 2.57 -8.75 -10.84
C VAL A 29 1.95 -7.66 -11.70
N GLU A 30 2.74 -6.63 -12.01
CA GLU A 30 2.31 -5.47 -12.80
C GLU A 30 3.32 -5.16 -13.91
N THR A 31 3.04 -4.13 -14.72
CA THR A 31 3.97 -3.63 -15.75
C THR A 31 4.49 -2.24 -15.39
N ALA A 32 5.81 -2.04 -15.46
CA ALA A 32 6.46 -0.78 -15.21
C ALA A 32 6.18 0.24 -16.34
N GLY A 33 5.71 1.43 -15.98
CA GLY A 33 5.48 2.57 -16.88
C GLY A 33 6.67 3.53 -16.96
N ALA A 34 7.63 3.42 -16.04
CA ALA A 34 8.84 4.23 -15.91
C ALA A 34 9.95 3.41 -15.22
N ASP A 35 11.12 4.02 -15.03
CA ASP A 35 12.19 3.41 -14.24
C ASP A 35 11.81 3.41 -12.75
N ILE A 36 11.89 2.25 -12.09
CA ILE A 36 11.44 2.04 -10.70
C ILE A 36 12.53 1.33 -9.91
N LYS A 37 13.02 1.97 -8.86
CA LYS A 37 14.01 1.40 -7.94
C LYS A 37 13.37 0.34 -7.05
N PHE A 38 14.18 -0.61 -6.58
CA PHE A 38 13.71 -1.58 -5.59
C PHE A 38 13.40 -0.92 -4.26
N GLY A 39 12.34 -1.39 -3.60
CA GLY A 39 11.85 -0.83 -2.34
C GLY A 39 11.20 0.54 -2.48
N GLN A 40 11.04 1.06 -3.71
CA GLN A 40 10.38 2.34 -3.97
C GLN A 40 8.86 2.18 -3.91
N ALA A 41 8.19 3.19 -3.37
CA ALA A 41 6.75 3.26 -3.41
C ALA A 41 6.24 3.55 -4.83
N VAL A 42 5.13 2.92 -5.20
CA VAL A 42 4.58 3.01 -6.55
C VAL A 42 3.07 3.25 -6.55
N VAL A 43 2.57 3.81 -7.63
CA VAL A 43 1.13 4.01 -7.94
C VAL A 43 0.81 3.45 -9.32
N ILE A 44 -0.45 3.07 -9.54
CA ILE A 44 -0.94 2.75 -10.89
C ILE A 44 -1.46 4.04 -11.53
N LYS A 45 -0.97 4.34 -12.74
CA LYS A 45 -1.47 5.41 -13.60
C LYS A 45 -1.63 4.88 -15.01
N ASN A 46 -2.82 5.03 -15.60
CA ASN A 46 -3.12 4.55 -16.96
C ASN A 46 -2.82 3.05 -17.19
N GLY A 47 -3.07 2.22 -16.17
CA GLY A 47 -2.85 0.76 -16.25
C GLY A 47 -1.40 0.31 -16.17
N VAL A 48 -0.46 1.22 -15.90
CA VAL A 48 0.96 0.89 -15.65
C VAL A 48 1.40 1.44 -14.29
N VAL A 49 2.43 0.84 -13.72
CA VAL A 49 2.98 1.24 -12.42
C VAL A 49 4.08 2.28 -12.61
N ILE A 50 4.06 3.36 -11.85
CA ILE A 50 5.10 4.41 -11.85
C ILE A 50 5.51 4.74 -10.40
N PRO A 51 6.69 5.35 -10.18
CA PRO A 51 7.07 5.84 -8.85
C PRO A 51 6.00 6.76 -8.26
N ALA A 52 5.68 6.54 -6.99
CA ALA A 52 4.79 7.42 -6.24
C ALA A 52 5.52 8.70 -5.84
N THR A 53 4.81 9.83 -5.84
CA THR A 53 5.35 11.12 -5.39
C THR A 53 4.70 11.63 -4.10
N LYS A 54 3.65 10.94 -3.64
CA LYS A 54 2.93 11.17 -2.38
C LYS A 54 2.09 9.95 -2.03
N ALA A 55 1.64 9.89 -0.79
CA ALA A 55 0.62 8.94 -0.35
C ALA A 55 -0.78 9.39 -0.83
N PRO A 56 -1.74 8.46 -0.99
CA PRO A 56 -1.59 7.01 -0.79
C PRO A 56 -0.89 6.34 -1.97
N ILE A 57 -0.40 5.12 -1.73
CA ILE A 57 0.39 4.36 -2.70
C ILE A 57 -0.36 3.11 -3.14
N TYR A 58 -0.06 2.59 -4.33
CA TYR A 58 -0.50 1.26 -4.74
C TYR A 58 0.36 0.19 -4.06
N GLY A 59 1.64 0.39 -3.84
CA GLY A 59 2.43 -0.62 -3.17
C GLY A 59 3.90 -0.29 -3.21
N ILE A 60 4.72 -1.31 -3.02
CA ILE A 60 6.16 -1.16 -2.93
C ILE A 60 6.82 -2.16 -3.87
N ALA A 61 7.70 -1.69 -4.75
CA ALA A 61 8.38 -2.54 -5.72
C ALA A 61 9.32 -3.52 -5.01
N LEU A 62 9.12 -4.81 -5.23
CA LEU A 62 10.02 -5.84 -4.73
C LEU A 62 11.27 -5.91 -5.59
N ASN A 63 12.40 -6.26 -4.98
CA ASN A 63 13.58 -6.58 -5.75
C ASN A 63 13.47 -7.97 -6.37
N ARG A 64 14.35 -8.23 -7.34
CA ARG A 64 14.43 -9.52 -8.01
C ARG A 64 15.17 -10.54 -7.16
N ASP A 65 14.71 -11.78 -7.18
CA ASP A 65 15.47 -12.90 -6.66
C ASP A 65 16.64 -13.20 -7.59
N TRP A 66 17.82 -12.81 -7.15
CA TRP A 66 19.07 -13.15 -7.81
C TRP A 66 19.45 -14.57 -7.41
N THR A 67 19.13 -15.54 -8.26
CA THR A 67 19.65 -16.91 -8.16
C THR A 67 20.64 -17.14 -9.29
N SER A 68 21.80 -16.48 -9.25
CA SER A 68 22.87 -16.78 -10.20
C SER A 68 24.25 -16.60 -9.57
N SER A 69 25.07 -17.62 -9.82
CA SER A 69 26.42 -17.84 -9.37
C SER A 69 27.44 -17.04 -10.20
N LEU A 70 28.38 -16.40 -9.49
CA LEU A 70 29.76 -16.08 -9.90
C LEU A 70 30.13 -14.71 -10.51
N ASP A 71 29.25 -13.90 -11.10
CA ASP A 71 29.73 -12.73 -11.89
C ASP A 71 29.09 -11.34 -11.64
N PHE A 72 28.20 -11.16 -10.66
CA PHE A 72 27.68 -9.82 -10.38
C PHE A 72 28.56 -9.05 -9.39
N ILE A 73 29.10 -7.90 -9.85
CA ILE A 73 29.74 -6.92 -8.98
C ILE A 73 28.62 -6.27 -8.15
N GLN A 74 28.74 -6.27 -6.81
CA GLN A 74 27.76 -5.67 -5.88
C GLN A 74 27.25 -4.29 -6.35
N LYS A 75 28.14 -3.47 -6.93
CA LYS A 75 27.83 -2.17 -7.51
C LYS A 75 26.73 -2.20 -8.58
N GLU A 76 26.69 -3.21 -9.44
CA GLU A 76 25.66 -3.35 -10.48
C GLU A 76 24.32 -3.76 -9.87
N MET A 77 24.35 -4.61 -8.83
CA MET A 77 23.15 -4.99 -8.09
C MET A 77 22.55 -3.79 -7.34
N ASP A 78 23.39 -2.91 -6.81
CA ASP A 78 22.96 -1.68 -6.10
C ASP A 78 22.37 -0.63 -7.06
N GLN A 79 22.67 -0.72 -8.37
CA GLN A 79 22.18 0.18 -9.41
C GLN A 79 21.01 -0.39 -10.22
N ASP A 80 20.65 -1.66 -10.00
CA ASP A 80 19.57 -2.28 -10.74
C ASP A 80 18.19 -1.71 -10.35
N HIS A 81 17.28 -1.77 -11.32
CA HIS A 81 15.94 -1.23 -11.23
C HIS A 81 15.05 -1.91 -12.29
N TYR A 82 13.73 -1.72 -12.18
CA TYR A 82 12.84 -2.05 -13.28
C TYR A 82 12.87 -0.92 -14.29
N SER A 83 13.17 -1.24 -15.55
CA SER A 83 12.98 -0.32 -16.67
C SER A 83 11.54 -0.37 -17.18
N LYS A 84 11.11 0.70 -17.86
CA LYS A 84 9.80 0.76 -18.51
C LYS A 84 9.52 -0.48 -19.39
N GLY A 85 8.31 -1.03 -19.25
CA GLY A 85 7.81 -2.19 -19.98
C GLY A 85 8.14 -3.54 -19.33
N GLN A 86 8.97 -3.55 -18.28
CA GLN A 86 9.28 -4.78 -17.55
C GLN A 86 8.14 -5.17 -16.60
N ALA A 87 7.95 -6.47 -16.42
CA ALA A 87 7.12 -6.98 -15.34
C ALA A 87 7.82 -6.75 -14.00
N LEU A 88 7.06 -6.33 -12.99
CA LEU A 88 7.56 -6.14 -11.63
C LEU A 88 6.59 -6.69 -10.60
N ASP A 89 7.17 -7.17 -9.51
CA ASP A 89 6.42 -7.60 -8.33
C ASP A 89 6.18 -6.42 -7.40
N VAL A 90 4.92 -6.20 -7.03
CA VAL A 90 4.50 -5.11 -6.15
C VAL A 90 3.89 -5.67 -4.88
N LEU A 91 4.51 -5.38 -3.74
CA LEU A 91 3.98 -5.71 -2.43
C LEU A 91 2.78 -4.82 -2.07
N ARG A 92 1.69 -5.47 -1.68
CA ARG A 92 0.43 -4.86 -1.24
C ARG A 92 0.20 -4.97 0.27
N ASP A 93 0.66 -6.05 0.89
CA ASP A 93 0.53 -6.32 2.32
C ASP A 93 1.73 -7.13 2.77
N GLY A 94 2.33 -6.78 3.92
CA GLY A 94 3.47 -7.47 4.49
C GLY A 94 4.52 -6.53 5.10
N THR A 95 5.66 -7.12 5.48
CA THR A 95 6.83 -6.35 5.96
C THR A 95 7.94 -6.38 4.91
N ILE A 96 8.52 -5.22 4.62
CA ILE A 96 9.52 -5.04 3.56
C ILE A 96 10.66 -4.12 4.00
N SER A 97 11.85 -4.34 3.45
CA SER A 97 12.99 -3.44 3.55
C SER A 97 12.82 -2.26 2.58
N VAL A 98 12.88 -1.02 3.07
CA VAL A 98 12.76 0.20 2.24
C VAL A 98 13.86 1.19 2.57
N THR A 99 14.29 1.98 1.59
CA THR A 99 15.19 3.11 1.81
C THR A 99 14.42 4.27 2.43
N VAL A 100 14.99 4.87 3.47
CA VAL A 100 14.38 6.03 4.14
C VAL A 100 15.04 7.33 3.71
N SER A 101 14.25 8.38 3.50
CA SER A 101 14.76 9.69 3.07
C SER A 101 14.99 10.67 4.23
N ALA A 102 14.69 10.26 5.45
CA ALA A 102 14.98 10.96 6.70
C ALA A 102 15.27 9.92 7.80
N ASP A 103 15.79 10.39 8.94
CA ASP A 103 15.95 9.52 10.11
C ASP A 103 14.56 9.04 10.59
N VAL A 104 14.47 7.75 10.89
CA VAL A 104 13.23 7.10 11.35
C VAL A 104 13.48 6.33 12.63
N ASN A 105 12.47 6.29 13.50
CA ASN A 105 12.45 5.44 14.68
C ASN A 105 11.44 4.30 14.52
N ARG A 106 11.70 3.21 15.25
CA ARG A 106 10.74 2.11 15.37
C ARG A 106 9.43 2.60 15.98
N GLY A 107 8.32 2.22 15.36
CA GLY A 107 6.96 2.56 15.78
C GLY A 107 6.41 3.85 15.15
N GLU A 108 7.23 4.59 14.40
CA GLU A 108 6.75 5.77 13.69
C GLU A 108 5.88 5.38 12.48
N ASN A 109 4.84 6.17 12.26
CA ASN A 109 4.03 6.07 11.05
C ASN A 109 4.86 6.51 9.84
N ALA A 110 4.74 5.78 8.74
CA ALA A 110 5.45 6.06 7.50
C ALA A 110 4.53 6.75 6.48
N THR A 111 5.13 7.63 5.69
CA THR A 111 4.58 8.17 4.45
C THR A 111 5.68 8.16 3.38
N VAL A 112 5.39 8.68 2.19
CA VAL A 112 6.34 8.74 1.08
C VAL A 112 6.65 10.18 0.68
N ASP A 113 7.85 10.41 0.16
CA ASP A 113 8.26 11.69 -0.42
C ASP A 113 8.04 11.76 -1.95
N ALA A 114 8.51 12.84 -2.55
CA ALA A 114 8.39 13.11 -3.99
C ALA A 114 9.16 12.11 -4.86
N ASP A 115 10.13 11.40 -4.30
CA ASP A 115 10.94 10.39 -4.98
C ASP A 115 10.44 8.97 -4.68
N GLY A 116 9.34 8.82 -3.94
CA GLY A 116 8.79 7.52 -3.56
C GLY A 116 9.62 6.78 -2.50
N ASN A 117 10.52 7.48 -1.79
CA ASN A 117 11.21 6.96 -0.61
C ASN A 117 10.37 7.21 0.64
N PHE A 118 10.70 6.50 1.72
CA PHE A 118 9.88 6.52 2.94
C PHE A 118 10.43 7.49 3.98
N LYS A 119 9.53 8.18 4.67
CA LYS A 119 9.86 9.11 5.75
C LYS A 119 8.83 9.03 6.89
N PRO A 120 9.11 9.58 8.08
CA PRO A 120 8.10 9.74 9.11
C PRO A 120 6.92 10.57 8.59
N ALA A 121 5.71 10.12 8.88
CA ALA A 121 4.48 10.83 8.53
C ALA A 121 4.27 12.03 9.47
N GLY A 122 4.09 13.22 8.88
CA GLY A 122 3.61 14.40 9.60
C GLY A 122 2.11 14.33 9.91
N ALA A 123 1.60 15.31 10.65
CA ALA A 123 0.20 15.34 11.08
C ALA A 123 -0.83 15.36 9.94
N SER A 124 -0.48 15.91 8.78
CA SER A 124 -1.32 15.99 7.57
C SER A 124 -1.07 14.85 6.57
N ASP A 125 -0.02 14.06 6.78
CA ASP A 125 0.40 13.05 5.81
C ASP A 125 -0.53 11.84 5.89
N LYS A 126 -0.86 11.27 4.73
CA LYS A 126 -1.50 9.95 4.70
C LYS A 126 -0.46 8.89 5.09
N VAL A 127 -0.84 8.07 6.06
CA VAL A 127 -0.01 6.97 6.56
C VAL A 127 -0.13 5.77 5.64
N VAL A 128 1.01 5.21 5.21
CA VAL A 128 1.08 4.03 4.34
C VAL A 128 1.61 2.79 5.06
N GLY A 129 2.07 2.92 6.30
CA GLY A 129 2.61 1.82 7.10
C GLY A 129 3.24 2.30 8.41
N VAL A 130 3.94 1.40 9.10
CA VAL A 130 4.65 1.66 10.36
C VAL A 130 6.06 1.08 10.28
N PHE A 131 7.07 1.86 10.69
CA PHE A 131 8.44 1.39 10.76
C PHE A 131 8.63 0.38 11.92
N LEU A 132 9.18 -0.80 11.61
CA LEU A 132 9.52 -1.82 12.60
C LEU A 132 10.98 -1.75 13.07
N SER A 133 11.80 -0.91 12.45
CA SER A 133 13.18 -0.64 12.83
C SER A 133 13.52 0.84 12.71
N ALA A 134 14.50 1.30 13.47
CA ALA A 134 15.12 2.60 13.25
C ALA A 134 16.15 2.52 12.11
N ALA A 135 16.35 3.63 11.40
CA ALA A 135 17.37 3.80 10.37
C ALA A 135 17.70 5.29 10.21
N ASN A 136 18.93 5.61 9.85
CA ASN A 136 19.27 6.99 9.48
C ASN A 136 18.86 7.25 8.03
N LYS A 137 18.81 8.53 7.64
CA LYS A 137 18.63 8.94 6.25
C LYS A 137 19.53 8.15 5.29
N ASP A 138 18.96 7.73 4.18
CA ASP A 138 19.56 6.94 3.09
C ASP A 138 19.96 5.49 3.48
N GLU A 139 19.67 5.07 4.72
CA GLU A 139 19.76 3.66 5.14
C GLU A 139 18.44 2.90 4.90
N VAL A 140 18.44 1.61 5.22
CA VAL A 140 17.30 0.71 5.04
C VAL A 140 16.57 0.49 6.37
N ALA A 141 15.25 0.67 6.35
CA ALA A 141 14.37 0.34 7.46
C ALA A 141 13.39 -0.79 7.09
N ARG A 142 12.92 -1.54 8.10
CA ARG A 142 11.78 -2.46 7.94
C ARG A 142 10.50 -1.67 8.07
N LEU A 143 9.63 -1.79 7.08
CA LEU A 143 8.31 -1.18 7.05
C LEU A 143 7.26 -2.28 7.02
N GLN A 144 6.31 -2.24 7.95
CA GLN A 144 5.09 -3.03 7.84
C GLN A 144 4.02 -2.19 7.15
N THR A 145 3.42 -2.73 6.10
CA THR A 145 2.37 -2.07 5.35
C THR A 145 1.21 -3.01 5.10
N ARG A 146 0.01 -2.44 5.09
CA ARG A 146 -1.20 -3.06 4.56
C ARG A 146 -1.90 -2.01 3.73
N ILE A 147 -1.64 -2.02 2.43
CA ILE A 147 -2.24 -1.07 1.49
C ILE A 147 -3.68 -1.52 1.23
N GLN A 148 -4.60 -0.90 1.96
CA GLN A 148 -6.04 -1.00 1.67
C GLN A 148 -6.35 -0.32 0.33
N PHE A 149 -7.47 -0.66 -0.30
CA PHE A 149 -7.93 -0.05 -1.56
C PHE A 149 -8.45 1.39 -1.38
N ASP A 150 -7.79 2.19 -0.55
CA ASP A 150 -7.95 3.64 -0.60
C ASP A 150 -7.19 4.07 -1.85
N HIS A 151 -7.86 3.94 -3.00
CA HIS A 151 -7.36 4.40 -4.28
C HIS A 151 -7.19 5.91 -4.17
N GLY A 152 -6.00 6.38 -3.80
CA GLY A 152 -5.63 7.74 -4.14
C GLY A 152 -5.65 7.80 -5.65
N ASN A 153 -6.68 8.44 -6.19
CA ASN A 153 -6.63 8.86 -7.56
C ASN A 153 -5.36 9.72 -7.72
N ALA A 154 -4.57 9.41 -8.73
CA ALA A 154 -3.50 10.30 -9.18
C ALA A 154 -4.06 11.65 -9.69
N ASP A 155 -5.38 11.77 -9.86
CA ASP A 155 -6.13 13.01 -10.01
C ASP A 155 -6.46 13.59 -8.63
N ASP A 156 -5.51 14.33 -8.10
CA ASP A 156 -5.81 15.47 -7.23
C ASP A 156 -5.78 16.73 -8.10
N ASP A 157 -6.53 16.69 -9.22
CA ASP A 157 -6.92 17.89 -9.94
C ASP A 157 -8.28 18.30 -9.39
N THR A 158 -8.29 19.37 -8.61
CA THR A 158 -9.46 19.91 -7.90
C THR A 158 -10.47 20.55 -8.86
N ALA A 159 -11.00 19.78 -9.82
CA ALA A 159 -12.06 20.22 -10.70
C ALA A 159 -13.07 19.09 -10.95
N ASN A 160 -14.18 19.18 -10.21
CA ASN A 160 -15.46 18.51 -10.48
C ASN A 160 -15.50 16.99 -10.26
N ASN A 161 -15.78 16.59 -9.02
CA ASN A 161 -16.59 15.39 -8.81
C ASN A 161 -17.70 15.70 -7.79
N PRO A 162 -18.98 15.40 -8.09
CA PRO A 162 -20.07 15.66 -7.15
C PRO A 162 -19.87 14.79 -5.90
N SER A 163 -20.03 15.42 -4.73
CA SER A 163 -20.05 14.73 -3.44
C SER A 163 -20.99 13.51 -3.49
N PRO A 164 -20.60 12.34 -2.95
CA PRO A 164 -21.52 11.21 -2.86
C PRO A 164 -22.73 11.61 -2.02
N ALA A 165 -23.92 11.53 -2.63
CA ALA A 165 -25.18 11.87 -1.99
C ALA A 165 -25.35 11.08 -0.68
N PRO A 166 -25.89 11.69 0.39
CA PRO A 166 -26.10 10.98 1.65
C PRO A 166 -27.06 9.80 1.41
N SER A 167 -26.62 8.62 1.84
CA SER A 167 -27.40 7.39 1.79
C SER A 167 -28.73 7.58 2.54
N THR A 168 -29.84 7.40 1.82
CA THR A 168 -31.17 7.35 2.40
C THR A 168 -31.23 6.19 3.39
N LYS A 169 -31.61 6.50 4.63
CA LYS A 169 -31.90 5.51 5.67
C LYS A 169 -33.00 4.59 5.17
N GLN A 170 -32.74 3.29 5.25
CA GLN A 170 -33.69 2.22 4.98
C GLN A 170 -34.83 2.30 6.01
N GLU A 171 -36.01 2.75 5.59
CA GLU A 171 -37.22 2.71 6.42
C GLU A 171 -37.70 1.26 6.59
N THR A 172 -37.86 0.85 7.84
CA THR A 172 -38.50 -0.41 8.22
C THR A 172 -40.01 -0.29 7.92
N PRO A 173 -40.68 -1.29 7.29
CA PRO A 173 -42.11 -1.18 7.04
C PRO A 173 -42.90 -1.27 8.34
N LYS A 174 -43.72 -0.26 8.60
CA LYS A 174 -44.73 -0.25 9.67
C LYS A 174 -45.98 -1.02 9.19
N PRO A 175 -46.65 -1.83 10.03
CA PRO A 175 -47.90 -2.47 9.64
C PRO A 175 -49.03 -1.45 9.55
N ASP A 176 -49.81 -1.57 8.48
CA ASP A 176 -50.89 -0.68 8.09
C ASP A 176 -52.21 -1.11 8.77
N THR A 177 -52.70 -0.33 9.72
CA THR A 177 -54.08 -0.44 10.21
C THR A 177 -54.63 0.92 10.61
N SER A 178 -55.42 1.52 9.72
CA SER A 178 -56.50 2.45 10.02
C SER A 178 -57.38 2.52 8.76
N ASN A 179 -58.70 2.63 8.78
CA ASN A 179 -59.73 2.64 9.82
C ASN A 179 -61.06 2.68 9.03
N GLN A 180 -62.12 2.02 9.48
CA GLN A 180 -63.44 2.65 9.53
C GLN A 180 -64.45 1.82 10.32
N SER A 181 -64.89 2.41 11.43
CA SER A 181 -66.04 2.02 12.24
C SER A 181 -67.29 2.74 11.72
N GLY A 182 -68.43 2.04 11.62
CA GLY A 182 -69.73 2.73 11.59
C GLY A 182 -70.91 2.04 10.91
N ASN A 183 -71.50 1.04 11.58
CA ASN A 183 -72.93 0.89 11.90
C ASN A 183 -74.04 0.79 10.80
N GLN A 184 -74.81 -0.30 10.89
CA GLN A 184 -76.28 -0.50 10.71
C GLN A 184 -76.74 -1.55 9.70
N GLY A 185 -77.72 -2.35 10.13
CA GLY A 185 -78.78 -2.93 9.29
C GLY A 185 -78.70 -4.44 9.04
N GLY A 186 -79.66 -5.20 9.55
CA GLY A 186 -79.67 -6.67 9.51
C GLY A 186 -80.50 -7.31 8.38
N SER A 187 -80.79 -8.60 8.62
CA SER A 187 -81.72 -9.53 7.95
C SER A 187 -81.13 -10.51 6.93
N GLY A 188 -81.36 -11.81 7.18
CA GLY A 188 -81.45 -12.83 6.13
C GLY A 188 -80.69 -14.14 6.40
N SER A 189 -81.30 -15.09 7.11
CA SER A 189 -80.94 -16.51 7.07
C SER A 189 -81.11 -17.08 5.65
N ASN A 190 -80.26 -18.03 5.25
CA ASN A 190 -80.70 -19.16 4.43
C ASN A 190 -79.71 -20.35 4.42
N LYS A 191 -80.29 -21.50 4.80
CA LYS A 191 -79.92 -22.91 4.58
C LYS A 191 -78.64 -23.46 5.19
#